data_AF-A0AAV2HRT6-F1
#
_entry.id   AF-A0AAV2HRT6-F1
#
_cell.length_a   1.000
_cell.length_b   1.000
_cell.length_c   1.000
_cell.angle_alpha   90.00
_cell.angle_beta   90.00
_cell.angle_gamma   90.00
#
_symmetry.space_group_name_H-M   'P 1'
#
loop_
_entity.id
_entity.type
_entity.pdbx_description
1 polymer ?
#
loop_
_entity_poly.entity_id
_entity_poly.type
_entity_poly.pdbx_seq_one_letter_code
_entity_poly.pdbx_strand_id
1 'polypeptide(L)'
;YYKLSEIDLKTAQAIGVHEQYLCLREAGFGHRPSSVISELTIKRFYISLMLWKLWSHNSEWDVANAFFQKRSFIQNMRSLTVANASGVFHFCKELEEFWYYQVCLEKFITNVAHCVSIDLRPLMEIPGIELGTAKRLHAAGYKSIGAVGSADVKMLVHKMKDVSEHAAQQIIAAAKVIHF
;
A
#
# COMPACT_ATOMS: atom_id res chain seq x y z
N TYR A 1 -9.08 3.57 19.88
CA TYR A 1 -10.50 3.25 19.66
C TYR A 1 -11.30 4.50 19.29
N TYR A 2 -11.28 5.56 20.11
CA TYR A 2 -12.03 6.81 19.88
C TYR A 2 -11.73 7.60 18.59
N LYS A 3 -10.63 7.29 17.90
CA LYS A 3 -10.25 7.90 16.61
C LYS A 3 -10.69 7.07 15.40
N LEU A 4 -11.35 5.93 15.62
CA LEU A 4 -11.86 5.06 14.56
C LEU A 4 -13.10 5.68 13.93
N SER A 5 -13.24 5.56 12.61
CA SER A 5 -14.47 5.96 11.93
C SER A 5 -15.63 5.03 12.30
N GLU A 6 -16.86 5.43 11.98
CA GLU A 6 -18.03 4.58 12.20
C GLU A 6 -17.93 3.22 11.49
N ILE A 7 -17.32 3.20 10.30
CA ILE A 7 -17.09 1.97 9.52
C ILE A 7 -16.04 1.08 10.21
N ASP A 8 -14.96 1.69 10.71
CA ASP A 8 -13.92 0.96 11.45
C ASP A 8 -14.49 0.38 12.75
N LEU A 9 -15.38 1.09 13.43
CA LEU A 9 -16.06 0.63 14.65
C LEU A 9 -17.02 -0.52 14.36
N LYS A 10 -17.82 -0.43 13.28
CA LYS A 10 -18.68 -1.54 12.83
C LYS A 10 -17.85 -2.78 12.49
N THR A 11 -16.72 -2.59 11.82
CA THR A 11 -15.78 -3.67 11.49
C THR A 11 -15.16 -4.27 12.76
N ALA A 12 -14.76 -3.42 13.71
CA ALA A 12 -14.25 -3.86 15.00
C ALA A 12 -15.28 -4.73 15.73
N GLN A 13 -16.53 -4.27 15.82
CA GLN A 13 -17.64 -5.00 16.44
C GLN A 13 -17.93 -6.32 15.73
N ALA A 14 -17.91 -6.37 14.39
CA ALA A 14 -18.12 -7.59 13.62
C ALA A 14 -17.04 -8.66 13.89
N ILE A 15 -15.81 -8.22 14.17
CA ILE A 15 -14.67 -9.08 14.54
C ILE A 15 -14.65 -9.34 16.08
N GLY A 16 -15.59 -8.73 16.80
CA GLY A 16 -15.79 -8.80 18.25
C GLY A 16 -14.98 -7.79 19.06
N VAL A 17 -14.10 -7.00 18.45
CA VAL A 17 -13.22 -6.06 19.15
C VAL A 17 -14.04 -4.90 19.76
N HIS A 18 -14.55 -5.13 20.97
CA HIS A 18 -15.31 -4.17 21.75
C HIS A 18 -14.40 -3.26 22.59
N GLU A 19 -14.86 -2.02 22.79
CA GLU A 19 -14.19 -1.02 23.63
C GLU A 19 -13.91 -1.50 25.06
N GLN A 20 -14.89 -2.18 25.66
CA GLN A 20 -14.81 -2.73 27.02
C GLN A 20 -13.58 -3.63 27.21
N TYR A 21 -13.23 -4.41 26.19
CA TYR A 21 -12.04 -5.26 26.23
C TYR A 21 -10.76 -4.42 26.28
N LEU A 22 -10.67 -3.35 25.48
CA LEU A 22 -9.49 -2.49 25.45
C LEU A 22 -9.32 -1.75 26.78
N CYS A 23 -10.41 -1.27 27.38
CA CYS A 23 -10.40 -0.63 28.70
C CYS A 23 -9.95 -1.61 29.80
N LEU A 24 -10.43 -2.85 29.79
CA LEU A 24 -10.00 -3.88 30.76
C LEU A 24 -8.50 -4.17 30.63
N ARG A 25 -7.98 -4.22 29.41
CA ARG A 25 -6.57 -4.44 29.14
C ARG A 25 -5.70 -3.25 29.56
N GLU A 26 -6.12 -2.02 29.27
CA GLU A 26 -5.41 -0.81 29.73
C GLU A 26 -5.40 -0.70 31.26
N ALA A 27 -6.48 -1.14 31.92
CA ALA A 27 -6.57 -1.20 33.38
C ALA A 27 -5.75 -2.35 34.02
N GLY A 28 -4.95 -3.09 33.24
CA GLY A 28 -4.06 -4.13 33.74
C GLY A 28 -4.75 -5.44 34.11
N PHE A 29 -6.05 -5.59 33.83
CA PHE A 29 -6.73 -6.87 34.03
C PHE A 29 -6.31 -7.84 32.92
N GLY A 30 -5.50 -8.84 33.30
CA GLY A 30 -5.10 -9.94 32.43
C GLY A 30 -6.28 -10.78 31.91
N HIS A 31 -5.98 -11.60 30.91
CA HIS A 31 -6.88 -12.50 30.17
C HIS A 31 -7.85 -13.25 31.11
N ARG A 32 -9.15 -12.92 31.09
CA ARG A 32 -10.18 -13.76 31.73
C ARG A 32 -10.59 -14.89 30.76
N PRO A 33 -10.74 -16.15 31.22
CA PRO A 33 -10.51 -17.30 30.33
C PRO A 33 -11.71 -17.78 29.50
N SER A 34 -12.90 -17.17 29.56
CA SER A 34 -14.12 -17.87 29.09
C SER A 34 -14.98 -17.16 28.02
N SER A 35 -14.69 -15.91 27.64
CA SER A 35 -15.51 -15.19 26.64
C SER A 35 -14.71 -14.24 25.73
N VAL A 36 -13.39 -14.40 25.70
CA VAL A 36 -12.48 -13.31 25.36
C VAL A 36 -11.80 -13.55 24.01
N ILE A 37 -11.94 -12.56 23.13
CA ILE A 37 -11.30 -12.55 21.81
C ILE A 37 -9.80 -12.72 21.92
N SER A 38 -9.27 -13.57 21.05
CA SER A 38 -7.84 -13.87 21.04
C SER A 38 -7.01 -12.60 20.85
N GLU A 39 -5.87 -12.54 21.55
CA GLU A 39 -4.90 -11.46 21.35
C GLU A 39 -4.46 -11.36 19.88
N LEU A 40 -4.43 -12.50 19.18
CA LEU A 40 -4.14 -12.59 17.75
C LEU A 40 -5.16 -11.82 16.90
N THR A 41 -6.45 -11.93 17.20
CA THR A 41 -7.52 -11.21 16.49
C THR A 41 -7.32 -9.71 16.60
N ILE A 42 -6.92 -9.22 17.77
CA ILE A 42 -6.70 -7.78 18.01
C ILE A 42 -5.45 -7.31 17.29
N LYS A 43 -4.36 -8.08 17.35
CA LYS A 43 -3.14 -7.78 16.58
C LYS A 43 -3.42 -7.74 15.09
N ARG A 44 -4.20 -8.69 14.56
CA ARG A 44 -4.63 -8.72 13.16
C ARG A 44 -5.46 -7.48 12.82
N PHE A 45 -6.46 -7.14 13.62
CA PHE A 45 -7.29 -5.96 13.39
C PHE A 45 -6.43 -4.67 13.38
N TYR A 46 -5.49 -4.54 14.31
CA TYR A 46 -4.58 -3.40 14.38
C TYR A 46 -3.69 -3.29 13.13
N ILE A 47 -3.17 -4.41 12.62
CA ILE A 47 -2.42 -4.45 11.35
C ILE A 47 -3.33 -4.10 10.17
N SER A 48 -4.56 -4.62 10.14
CA SER A 48 -5.54 -4.31 9.08
C SER A 48 -5.85 -2.82 8.99
N LEU A 49 -5.93 -2.11 10.13
CA LEU A 49 -6.11 -0.65 10.14
C LEU A 49 -4.92 0.09 9.52
N MET A 50 -3.69 -0.35 9.77
CA MET A 50 -2.50 0.23 9.14
C MET A 50 -2.50 -0.02 7.62
N LEU A 51 -2.80 -1.25 7.22
CA LEU A 51 -2.92 -1.64 5.82
C LEU A 51 -4.03 -0.86 5.10
N TRP A 52 -5.15 -0.59 5.76
CA TRP A 52 -6.22 0.25 5.24
C TRP A 52 -5.78 1.70 5.02
N LYS A 53 -4.97 2.27 5.90
CA LYS A 53 -4.42 3.62 5.68
C LYS A 53 -3.43 3.65 4.52
N LEU A 54 -2.57 2.63 4.40
CA LEU A 54 -1.68 2.46 3.25
C LEU A 54 -2.45 2.29 1.94
N TRP A 55 -3.51 1.48 1.96
CA TRP A 55 -4.46 1.32 0.87
C TRP A 55 -5.07 2.66 0.43
N SER A 56 -5.45 3.46 1.41
CA SER A 56 -6.06 4.78 1.23
C SER A 56 -5.04 5.88 0.93
N HIS A 57 -3.90 5.52 0.32
CA HIS A 57 -2.87 6.45 -0.18
C HIS A 57 -2.16 7.30 0.87
N ASN A 58 -2.15 6.89 2.14
CA ASN A 58 -1.33 7.55 3.16
C ASN A 58 0.13 7.09 3.03
N SER A 59 1.08 7.98 3.29
CA SER A 59 2.50 7.60 3.23
C SER A 59 2.86 6.66 4.39
N GLU A 60 3.93 5.87 4.22
CA GLU A 60 4.49 5.06 5.32
C GLU A 60 4.77 5.89 6.57
N TRP A 61 5.15 7.15 6.39
CA TRP A 61 5.51 8.06 7.48
C TRP A 61 4.27 8.53 8.23
N ASP A 62 3.21 8.88 7.51
CA ASP A 62 1.92 9.27 8.11
C ASP A 62 1.34 8.11 8.91
N VAL A 63 1.39 6.89 8.36
CA VAL A 63 0.92 5.68 9.04
C VAL A 63 1.80 5.36 10.25
N ALA A 64 3.12 5.44 10.13
CA ALA A 64 4.03 5.24 11.26
C ALA A 64 3.71 6.19 12.42
N ASN A 65 3.49 7.47 12.13
CA ASN A 65 3.13 8.47 13.13
C ASN A 65 1.74 8.25 13.72
N ALA A 66 0.73 7.96 12.88
CA ALA A 66 -0.64 7.75 13.33
C ALA A 66 -0.79 6.55 14.28
N PHE A 67 0.07 5.54 14.11
CA PHE A 67 0.04 4.31 14.90
C PHE A 67 1.21 4.19 15.90
N PHE A 68 2.02 5.25 16.07
CA PHE A 68 3.19 5.25 16.96
C PHE A 68 4.16 4.09 16.69
N GLN A 69 4.37 3.76 15.42
CA GLN A 69 5.28 2.69 14.97
C GLN A 69 6.53 3.26 14.32
N LYS A 70 7.59 2.45 14.25
CA LYS A 70 8.77 2.79 13.46
C LYS A 70 8.46 2.66 11.97
N ARG A 71 9.00 3.54 11.13
CA ARG A 71 8.84 3.46 9.67
C ARG A 71 9.30 2.11 9.10
N SER A 72 10.40 1.56 9.62
CA SER A 72 10.90 0.23 9.22
C SER A 72 9.91 -0.90 9.52
N PHE A 73 9.14 -0.78 10.60
CA PHE A 73 8.07 -1.73 10.91
C PHE A 73 6.97 -1.69 9.85
N ILE A 74 6.51 -0.48 9.47
CA ILE A 74 5.49 -0.31 8.41
C ILE A 74 5.99 -0.86 7.06
N GLN A 75 7.25 -0.59 6.71
CA GLN A 75 7.88 -1.11 5.49
C GLN A 75 7.96 -2.64 5.48
N ASN A 76 8.43 -3.23 6.58
CA ASN A 76 8.52 -4.69 6.72
C ASN A 76 7.14 -5.34 6.67
N MET A 77 6.16 -4.79 7.41
CA MET A 77 4.79 -5.26 7.42
C MET A 77 4.17 -5.21 6.01
N ARG A 78 4.36 -4.10 5.27
CA ARG A 78 3.90 -3.99 3.88
C ARG A 78 4.54 -5.06 3.00
N SER A 79 5.87 -5.20 3.05
CA SER A 79 6.61 -6.17 2.24
C SER A 79 6.12 -7.61 2.48
N LEU A 80 5.98 -8.00 3.74
CA LEU A 80 5.45 -9.31 4.13
C LEU A 80 3.99 -9.49 3.70
N THR A 81 3.17 -8.43 3.80
CA THR A 81 1.77 -8.47 3.36
C THR A 81 1.66 -8.67 1.85
N VAL A 82 2.46 -7.96 1.07
CA VAL A 82 2.52 -8.09 -0.39
C VAL A 82 2.98 -9.50 -0.77
N ALA A 83 4.07 -10.00 -0.18
CA ALA A 83 4.56 -11.34 -0.46
C ALA A 83 3.51 -12.42 -0.13
N ASN A 84 2.85 -12.31 1.03
CA ASN A 84 1.80 -13.25 1.43
C ASN A 84 0.58 -13.14 0.50
N ALA A 85 0.12 -11.93 0.18
CA ALA A 85 -0.99 -11.72 -0.73
C ALA A 85 -0.70 -12.26 -2.13
N SER A 86 0.53 -12.10 -2.64
CA SER A 86 0.96 -12.69 -3.91
C SER A 86 0.92 -14.22 -3.87
N GLY A 87 1.36 -14.84 -2.77
CA GLY A 87 1.24 -16.30 -2.59
C GLY A 87 -0.22 -16.77 -2.64
N VAL A 88 -1.12 -16.07 -1.94
CA VAL A 88 -2.56 -16.37 -1.98
C VAL A 88 -3.14 -16.11 -3.38
N PHE A 89 -2.74 -15.03 -4.05
CA PHE A 89 -3.16 -14.73 -5.41
C PHE A 89 -2.77 -15.85 -6.38
N HIS A 90 -1.53 -16.33 -6.32
CA HIS A 90 -1.08 -17.46 -7.15
C HIS A 90 -1.88 -18.73 -6.86
N PHE A 91 -2.13 -19.05 -5.59
CA PHE A 91 -3.03 -20.15 -5.23
C PHE A 91 -4.43 -19.97 -5.83
N CYS A 92 -5.00 -18.76 -5.76
CA CYS A 92 -6.30 -18.47 -6.37
C CYS A 92 -6.28 -18.58 -7.90
N LYS A 93 -5.13 -18.47 -8.57
CA LYS A 93 -5.05 -18.66 -10.04
C LYS A 93 -5.19 -20.13 -10.45
N GLU A 94 -4.87 -21.06 -9.56
CA GLU A 94 -5.03 -22.50 -9.82
C GLU A 94 -6.49 -22.96 -9.77
N LEU A 95 -7.39 -22.09 -9.29
CA LEU A 95 -8.82 -22.37 -9.13
C LEU A 95 -9.65 -21.32 -9.88
N GLU A 96 -10.23 -21.71 -11.01
CA GLU A 96 -11.03 -20.80 -11.85
C GLU A 96 -12.23 -20.20 -11.08
N GLU A 97 -12.81 -20.94 -10.14
CA GLU A 97 -13.93 -20.45 -9.32
C GLU A 97 -13.55 -19.24 -8.45
N PHE A 98 -12.25 -19.01 -8.22
CA PHE A 98 -11.73 -17.91 -7.41
C PHE A 98 -11.42 -16.64 -8.22
N TRP A 99 -11.91 -16.52 -9.46
CA TRP A 99 -11.69 -15.36 -10.32
C TRP A 99 -11.91 -14.01 -9.63
N TYR A 100 -12.92 -13.90 -8.77
CA TYR A 100 -13.20 -12.65 -8.05
C TYR A 100 -12.08 -12.29 -7.07
N TYR A 101 -11.57 -13.28 -6.33
CA TYR A 101 -10.44 -13.10 -5.43
C TYR A 101 -9.17 -12.74 -6.20
N GLN A 102 -8.96 -13.29 -7.40
CA GLN A 102 -7.83 -12.93 -8.24
C GLN A 102 -7.86 -11.42 -8.55
N VAL A 103 -8.99 -10.90 -9.04
CA VAL A 103 -9.15 -9.46 -9.36
C VAL A 103 -8.99 -8.59 -8.12
N CYS A 104 -9.54 -8.99 -6.99
CA CYS A 104 -9.42 -8.25 -5.73
C CYS A 104 -7.99 -8.24 -5.20
N LEU A 105 -7.32 -9.40 -5.20
CA LEU A 105 -5.96 -9.55 -4.68
C LEU A 105 -4.92 -8.86 -5.58
N GLU A 106 -5.09 -8.90 -6.91
CA GLU A 106 -4.21 -8.20 -7.84
C GLU A 106 -4.25 -6.69 -7.62
N LYS A 107 -5.46 -6.12 -7.57
CA LYS A 107 -5.64 -4.71 -7.17
C LYS A 107 -5.04 -4.47 -5.80
N PHE A 108 -5.14 -5.46 -4.91
CA PHE A 108 -4.66 -5.29 -3.56
C PHE A 108 -3.15 -5.20 -3.42
N ILE A 109 -2.47 -6.16 -4.04
CA ILE A 109 -1.03 -6.21 -4.14
C ILE A 109 -0.49 -4.93 -4.76
N THR A 110 -1.05 -4.49 -5.88
CA THR A 110 -0.56 -3.28 -6.58
C THR A 110 -0.69 -2.01 -5.74
N ASN A 111 -1.84 -1.83 -5.08
CA ASN A 111 -2.06 -0.64 -4.24
C ASN A 111 -1.17 -0.65 -2.98
N VAL A 112 -1.11 -1.78 -2.29
CA VAL A 112 -0.32 -1.91 -1.06
C VAL A 112 1.17 -1.97 -1.35
N ALA A 113 1.62 -2.46 -2.50
CA ALA A 113 3.04 -2.42 -2.86
C ALA A 113 3.52 -0.98 -3.10
N HIS A 114 2.73 -0.19 -3.82
CA HIS A 114 3.15 1.12 -4.26
C HIS A 114 2.79 2.25 -3.29
N CYS A 115 1.74 2.12 -2.46
CA CYS A 115 1.31 3.10 -1.44
C CYS A 115 1.53 4.57 -1.86
N VAL A 116 1.13 4.89 -3.09
CA VAL A 116 1.40 6.18 -3.71
C VAL A 116 0.20 7.11 -3.61
N SER A 117 0.44 8.42 -3.57
CA SER A 117 -0.63 9.41 -3.76
C SER A 117 -1.29 9.18 -5.13
N ILE A 118 -2.58 9.54 -5.23
CA ILE A 118 -3.36 9.42 -6.48
C ILE A 118 -2.61 10.05 -7.66
N ASP A 119 -1.94 11.19 -7.45
CA ASP A 119 -1.21 11.92 -8.49
C ASP A 119 -0.01 11.17 -9.07
N LEU A 120 0.54 10.21 -8.33
CA LEU A 120 1.69 9.40 -8.76
C LEU A 120 1.27 8.07 -9.39
N ARG A 121 0.01 7.67 -9.24
CA ARG A 121 -0.49 6.38 -9.73
C ARG A 121 -0.23 6.17 -11.23
N PRO A 122 -0.51 7.14 -12.13
CA PRO A 122 -0.25 6.94 -13.56
C PRO A 122 1.22 6.65 -13.85
N LEU A 123 2.15 7.18 -13.05
CA LEU A 123 3.58 6.97 -13.26
C LEU A 123 4.05 5.61 -12.73
N MET A 124 3.38 5.07 -11.71
CA MET A 124 3.65 3.74 -11.16
C MET A 124 3.15 2.60 -12.07
N GLU A 125 2.31 2.90 -13.05
CA GLU A 125 1.88 1.94 -14.07
C GLU A 125 3.00 1.66 -15.09
N ILE A 126 3.99 2.55 -15.22
CA ILE A 126 5.11 2.37 -16.13
C ILE A 126 6.04 1.26 -15.59
N PRO A 127 6.36 0.21 -16.38
CA PRO A 127 7.13 -0.93 -15.89
C PRO A 127 8.53 -0.50 -15.46
N GLY A 128 9.00 -1.01 -14.32
CA GLY A 128 10.32 -0.70 -13.78
C GLY A 128 10.43 0.67 -13.11
N ILE A 129 9.37 1.46 -13.03
CA ILE A 129 9.37 2.72 -12.28
C ILE A 129 9.13 2.44 -10.79
N GLU A 130 10.16 2.72 -9.98
CA GLU A 130 10.03 2.79 -8.54
C GLU A 130 9.42 4.12 -8.08
N LEU A 131 8.85 4.12 -6.86
CA LEU A 131 8.23 5.30 -6.24
C LEU A 131 9.13 6.54 -6.24
N GLY A 132 10.44 6.38 -5.98
CA GLY A 132 11.38 7.50 -6.01
C GLY A 132 11.46 8.17 -7.38
N THR A 133 11.47 7.36 -8.44
CA THR A 133 11.50 7.84 -9.83
C THR A 133 10.17 8.46 -10.23
N ALA A 134 9.03 7.86 -9.86
CA ALA A 134 7.71 8.46 -10.08
C ALA A 134 7.58 9.84 -9.42
N LYS A 135 8.03 10.00 -8.17
CA LYS A 135 8.04 11.30 -7.48
C LYS A 135 8.86 12.35 -8.21
N ARG A 136 10.03 11.98 -8.70
CA ARG A 136 10.92 12.88 -9.46
C ARG A 136 10.30 13.26 -10.81
N LEU A 137 9.73 12.31 -11.53
CA LEU A 137 9.01 12.57 -12.79
C LEU A 137 7.87 13.55 -12.56
N HIS A 138 7.05 13.31 -11.53
CA HIS A 138 5.96 14.20 -11.18
C HIS A 138 6.46 15.61 -10.80
N ALA A 139 7.52 15.71 -10.01
CA ALA A 139 8.16 16.99 -9.65
C ALA A 139 8.76 17.73 -10.86
N ALA A 140 9.24 17.00 -11.87
CA ALA A 140 9.72 17.53 -13.15
C ALA A 140 8.58 17.95 -14.11
N GLY A 141 7.32 17.74 -13.72
CA GLY A 141 6.12 18.11 -14.46
C GLY A 141 5.53 17.00 -15.33
N TYR A 142 6.11 15.80 -15.31
CA TYR A 142 5.58 14.64 -16.03
C TYR A 142 4.53 13.94 -15.18
N LYS A 143 3.25 14.25 -15.40
CA LYS A 143 2.13 13.76 -14.57
C LYS A 143 1.31 12.62 -15.18
N SER A 144 1.57 12.26 -16.43
CA SER A 144 0.85 11.19 -17.14
C SER A 144 1.82 10.32 -17.94
N ILE A 145 1.40 9.08 -18.23
CA ILE A 145 2.20 8.14 -19.04
C ILE A 145 2.51 8.76 -20.42
N GLY A 146 1.54 9.40 -21.06
CA GLY A 146 1.72 10.08 -22.34
C GLY A 146 2.74 11.22 -22.29
N ALA A 147 2.76 11.98 -21.19
CA ALA A 147 3.76 13.04 -20.99
C ALA A 147 5.18 12.47 -20.84
N VAL A 148 5.34 11.30 -20.23
CA VAL A 148 6.62 10.60 -20.14
C VAL A 148 7.01 10.01 -21.50
N GLY A 149 6.08 9.34 -22.20
CA GLY A 149 6.33 8.73 -23.51
C GLY A 149 6.66 9.73 -24.62
N SER A 150 6.18 10.97 -24.50
CA SER A 150 6.47 12.07 -25.44
C SER A 150 7.67 12.94 -25.03
N ALA A 151 8.33 12.63 -23.91
CA ALA A 151 9.45 13.43 -23.42
C ALA A 151 10.68 13.26 -24.32
N ASP A 152 11.44 14.34 -24.48
CA ASP A 152 12.79 14.28 -25.05
C ASP A 152 13.79 13.78 -24.00
N VAL A 153 14.69 12.88 -24.40
CA VAL A 153 15.66 12.25 -23.52
C VAL A 153 16.55 13.29 -22.84
N LYS A 154 17.06 14.28 -23.58
CA LYS A 154 17.96 15.32 -23.05
C LYS A 154 17.23 16.23 -22.07
N MET A 155 15.98 16.59 -22.38
CA MET A 155 15.13 17.37 -21.48
C MET A 155 14.80 16.62 -20.19
N LEU A 156 14.57 15.30 -20.27
CA LEU A 156 14.28 14.47 -19.09
C LEU A 156 15.50 14.37 -18.18
N VAL A 157 16.69 14.09 -18.73
CA VAL A 157 17.96 14.09 -17.99
C VAL A 157 18.24 15.45 -17.36
N HIS A 158 18.00 16.55 -18.10
CA HIS A 158 18.21 17.90 -17.59
C HIS A 158 17.32 18.22 -16.38
N LYS A 159 16.04 17.82 -16.44
CA LYS A 159 15.08 18.04 -15.34
C LYS A 159 15.29 17.08 -14.16
N MET A 160 15.81 15.88 -14.41
CA MET A 160 16.05 14.84 -13.41
C MET A 160 17.56 14.62 -13.25
N LYS A 161 18.21 15.48 -12.46
CA LYS A 161 19.68 15.58 -12.31
C LYS A 161 20.44 14.27 -12.03
N ASP A 162 19.78 13.25 -11.49
CA ASP A 162 20.40 11.98 -11.10
C ASP A 162 20.08 10.81 -12.06
N VAL A 163 19.46 11.08 -13.22
CA VAL A 163 19.07 10.05 -14.19
C VAL A 163 20.08 10.01 -15.33
N SER A 164 20.67 8.84 -15.58
CA SER A 164 21.54 8.63 -16.74
C SER A 164 20.73 8.68 -18.03
N GLU A 165 21.39 9.03 -19.14
CA GLU A 165 20.75 9.07 -20.46
C GLU A 165 20.15 7.71 -20.85
N HIS A 166 20.82 6.62 -20.49
CA HIS A 166 20.31 5.26 -20.70
C HIS A 166 19.04 4.98 -19.89
N ALA A 167 19.01 5.35 -18.61
CA ALA A 167 17.83 5.19 -17.77
C ALA A 167 16.66 6.05 -18.28
N ALA A 168 16.93 7.27 -18.74
CA ALA A 168 15.93 8.14 -19.36
C ALA A 168 15.33 7.51 -20.62
N GLN A 169 16.15 6.92 -21.50
CA GLN A 169 15.68 6.19 -22.68
C GLN A 169 14.79 5.00 -22.30
N GLN A 170 15.20 4.21 -21.30
CA GLN A 170 14.39 3.07 -20.83
C GLN A 170 13.05 3.52 -20.26
N ILE A 171 13.02 4.58 -19.45
CA ILE A 171 11.79 5.14 -18.88
C ILE A 171 10.83 5.58 -19.99
N ILE A 172 11.33 6.32 -20.99
CA ILE A 172 10.52 6.80 -22.12
C ILE A 172 10.02 5.64 -22.97
N ALA A 173 10.88 4.65 -23.25
CA ALA A 173 10.51 3.46 -24.02
C ALA A 173 9.44 2.64 -23.29
N ALA A 174 9.59 2.41 -21.99
CA ALA A 174 8.62 1.69 -21.16
C ALA A 174 7.25 2.41 -21.13
N ALA A 175 7.26 3.74 -21.04
CA ALA A 175 6.03 4.55 -21.11
C ALA A 175 5.36 4.46 -22.49
N LYS A 176 6.14 4.41 -23.58
CA LYS A 176 5.60 4.26 -24.94
C LYS A 176 4.86 2.94 -25.11
N VAL A 177 5.40 1.83 -24.61
CA VAL A 177 4.77 0.49 -24.74
C VAL A 177 3.37 0.41 -24.13
N ILE A 178 3.07 1.22 -23.10
CA ILE A 178 1.75 1.25 -22.47
C ILE A 178 0.77 2.16 -23.23
N HIS A 179 1.28 3.24 -23.83
CA HIS A 179 0.46 4.32 -24.38
C HIS A 179 0.38 4.31 -25.92
N PHE A 180 1.21 3.53 -26.60
CA PHE A 180 1.31 3.38 -28.06
C PHE A 180 1.55 1.91 -28.42
#